data_AF-A0AAU3B1B2-F1
#
_entry.id   AF-A0AAU3B1B2-F1
#
_cell.length_a   1.000
_cell.length_b   1.000
_cell.length_c   1.000
_cell.angle_alpha   90.00
_cell.angle_beta   90.00
_cell.angle_gamma   90.00
#
_symmetry.space_group_name_H-M   'P 1'
#
loop_
_entity.id
_entity.type
_entity.pdbx_description
1 polymer ?
#
loop_
_entity_poly.entity_id
_entity_poly.type
_entity_poly.pdbx_seq_one_letter_code
_entity_poly.pdbx_strand_id
1 'polypeptide(L)'
;MVAVAAAATVLSLAPSAAAADPSSTTVQATPSPATAGHLVTLDATVTCSSDPSGGLGVSFFDGDNLLATAPVSTDGHSSLLTGFTTTGTHTITAAYNGDDSCSASSAITTITVSQAPAPPANNPGCLLCGLIDFHVGDIHNEVNVDSHNVTRIHK
;
A
#
# COMPACT_ATOMS: atom_id res chain seq x y z
N MET A 1 74.33 -29.40 -14.18
CA MET A 1 73.09 -30.20 -14.09
C MET A 1 71.98 -29.24 -13.68
N VAL A 2 71.07 -28.92 -14.60
CA VAL A 2 69.97 -27.98 -14.38
C VAL A 2 68.80 -28.77 -13.77
N ALA A 3 68.39 -28.44 -12.55
CA ALA A 3 67.15 -28.95 -11.97
C ALA A 3 66.00 -28.07 -12.49
N VAL A 4 65.15 -28.65 -13.34
CA VAL A 4 63.94 -27.98 -13.84
C VAL A 4 62.84 -28.17 -12.79
N ALA A 5 62.36 -27.07 -12.23
CA ALA A 5 61.18 -27.04 -11.36
C ALA A 5 59.91 -27.19 -12.21
N ALA A 6 59.07 -28.17 -11.89
CA ALA A 6 57.72 -28.26 -12.44
C ALA A 6 56.72 -27.71 -11.42
N ALA A 7 56.34 -26.44 -11.57
CA ALA A 7 55.17 -25.89 -10.89
C ALA A 7 53.94 -26.21 -11.76
N ALA A 8 53.11 -27.16 -11.30
CA ALA A 8 51.84 -27.46 -11.95
C ALA A 8 50.81 -26.39 -11.56
N THR A 9 50.50 -25.48 -12.48
CA THR A 9 49.33 -24.60 -12.36
C THR A 9 48.07 -25.40 -12.68
N VAL A 10 47.27 -25.71 -11.66
CA VAL A 10 45.89 -26.15 -11.85
C VAL A 10 45.07 -24.95 -12.29
N LEU A 11 44.74 -24.89 -13.59
CA LEU A 11 43.74 -23.96 -14.12
C LEU A 11 42.37 -24.60 -13.87
N SER A 12 41.71 -24.25 -12.76
CA SER A 12 40.31 -24.62 -12.55
C SER A 12 39.46 -23.81 -13.54
N LEU A 13 39.00 -24.43 -14.62
CA LEU A 13 37.92 -23.87 -15.42
C LEU A 13 36.64 -23.97 -14.59
N ALA A 14 36.24 -22.88 -13.94
CA ALA A 14 34.84 -22.75 -13.54
C ALA A 14 34.00 -22.85 -14.82
N PRO A 15 32.89 -23.63 -14.85
CA PRO A 15 31.98 -23.55 -15.97
C PRO A 15 31.54 -22.10 -16.10
N SER A 16 31.64 -21.53 -17.31
CA SER A 16 31.00 -20.25 -17.60
C SER A 16 29.53 -20.44 -17.30
N ALA A 17 29.02 -19.86 -16.21
CA ALA A 17 27.59 -19.77 -16.02
C ALA A 17 27.03 -19.22 -17.34
N ALA A 18 26.09 -19.94 -17.95
CA ALA A 18 25.41 -19.43 -19.12
C ALA A 18 24.85 -18.06 -18.72
N ALA A 19 25.18 -17.02 -19.48
CA ALA A 19 24.70 -15.68 -19.15
C ALA A 19 23.18 -15.68 -19.30
N ALA A 20 22.47 -15.33 -18.23
CA ALA A 20 21.02 -15.17 -18.25
C ALA A 20 20.62 -14.05 -19.22
N ASP A 21 19.46 -14.20 -19.85
CA ASP A 21 18.91 -13.22 -20.79
C ASP A 21 18.69 -11.86 -20.08
N PRO A 22 18.93 -10.73 -20.76
CA PRO A 22 18.62 -9.42 -20.19
C PRO A 22 17.11 -9.27 -20.00
N SER A 23 16.69 -8.67 -18.88
CA SER A 23 15.29 -8.37 -18.59
C SER A 23 15.05 -6.86 -18.40
N SER A 24 13.81 -6.42 -18.56
CA SER A 24 13.37 -5.06 -18.26
C SER A 24 12.10 -5.10 -17.42
N THR A 25 12.08 -4.35 -16.33
CA THR A 25 10.92 -4.21 -15.43
C THR A 25 10.24 -2.85 -15.66
N THR A 26 8.92 -2.79 -15.56
CA THR A 26 8.14 -1.56 -15.42
C THR A 26 7.25 -1.67 -14.19
N VAL A 27 6.90 -0.54 -13.57
CA VAL A 27 6.00 -0.53 -12.40
C VAL A 27 5.01 0.63 -12.47
N GLN A 28 3.76 0.34 -12.10
CA GLN A 28 2.68 1.31 -11.99
C GLN A 28 1.96 1.17 -10.65
N ALA A 29 1.54 2.29 -10.08
CA ALA A 29 0.75 2.34 -8.86
C ALA A 29 -0.66 2.84 -9.16
N THR A 30 -1.69 2.15 -8.69
CA THR A 30 -3.10 2.52 -8.89
C THR A 30 -3.90 2.39 -7.59
N PRO A 31 -4.63 3.43 -7.14
CA PRO A 31 -4.73 4.77 -7.73
C PRO A 31 -3.46 5.62 -7.51
N SER A 32 -3.22 6.62 -8.38
CA SER A 32 -2.18 7.65 -8.22
C SER A 32 -2.73 8.99 -8.74
N PRO A 33 -2.97 10.01 -7.88
CA PRO A 33 -2.71 10.05 -6.44
C PRO A 33 -3.59 9.10 -5.62
N ALA A 34 -3.11 8.72 -4.44
CA ALA A 34 -3.85 7.90 -3.47
C ALA A 34 -4.25 8.71 -2.22
N THR A 35 -5.10 8.10 -1.41
CA THR A 35 -5.53 8.64 -0.13
C THR A 35 -4.94 7.80 1.01
N ALA A 36 -4.40 8.45 2.04
CA ALA A 36 -3.86 7.74 3.20
C ALA A 36 -4.89 6.78 3.80
N GLY A 37 -4.44 5.60 4.21
CA GLY A 37 -5.29 4.53 4.74
C GLY A 37 -6.11 3.75 3.70
N HIS A 38 -6.03 4.11 2.41
CA HIS A 38 -6.63 3.32 1.33
C HIS A 38 -5.61 2.39 0.69
N LEU A 39 -6.11 1.31 0.09
CA LEU A 39 -5.29 0.35 -0.62
C LEU A 39 -4.88 0.88 -2.00
N VAL A 40 -3.65 0.56 -2.37
CA VAL A 40 -3.01 0.84 -3.64
C VAL A 40 -2.46 -0.47 -4.19
N THR A 41 -2.74 -0.73 -5.46
CA THR A 41 -2.14 -1.84 -6.20
C THR A 41 -0.88 -1.36 -6.89
N LEU A 42 0.24 -2.01 -6.60
CA LEU A 42 1.50 -1.89 -7.32
C LEU A 42 1.58 -3.04 -8.31
N ASP A 43 1.56 -2.71 -9.60
CA ASP A 43 1.68 -3.69 -10.68
C ASP A 43 3.05 -3.55 -11.34
N ALA A 44 3.81 -4.65 -11.34
CA ALA A 44 5.08 -4.75 -12.03
C ALA A 44 4.96 -5.70 -13.22
N THR A 45 5.57 -5.31 -14.34
CA THR A 45 5.67 -6.15 -15.54
C THR A 45 7.14 -6.35 -15.86
N VAL A 46 7.56 -7.61 -15.92
CA VAL A 46 8.91 -8.05 -16.28
C VAL A 46 8.87 -8.59 -17.70
N THR A 47 9.75 -8.07 -18.54
CA THR A 47 9.94 -8.54 -19.92
C THR A 47 11.30 -9.20 -20.04
N CYS A 48 11.30 -10.44 -20.50
CA CYS A 48 12.48 -11.28 -20.75
C CYS A 48 12.18 -12.18 -21.96
N SER A 49 13.20 -12.62 -22.70
CA SER A 49 13.02 -13.59 -23.79
C SER A 49 12.69 -14.99 -23.31
N SER A 50 13.17 -15.34 -22.12
CA SER A 50 12.87 -16.57 -21.40
C SER A 50 11.73 -16.36 -20.39
N ASP A 51 11.23 -17.46 -19.80
CA ASP A 51 10.22 -17.40 -18.74
C ASP A 51 10.80 -16.70 -17.50
N PRO A 52 10.26 -15.54 -17.08
CA PRO A 52 10.75 -14.81 -15.90
C PRO A 52 10.17 -15.35 -14.58
N SER A 53 9.46 -16.48 -14.61
CA SER A 53 8.95 -17.13 -13.41
C SER A 53 9.99 -18.11 -12.84
N GLY A 54 9.89 -18.41 -11.53
CA GLY A 54 10.76 -19.40 -10.85
C GLY A 54 11.88 -18.82 -9.98
N GLY A 55 12.14 -17.51 -10.07
CA GLY A 55 12.98 -16.79 -9.10
C GLY A 55 12.24 -16.40 -7.81
N LEU A 56 12.85 -15.51 -7.02
CA LEU A 56 12.19 -14.92 -5.84
C LEU A 56 11.03 -13.97 -6.20
N GLY A 57 10.99 -13.49 -7.45
CA GLY A 57 9.99 -12.55 -7.95
C GLY A 57 10.42 -11.09 -7.84
N VAL A 58 9.45 -10.18 -7.65
CA VAL A 58 9.66 -8.73 -7.56
C VAL A 58 9.57 -8.27 -6.11
N SER A 59 10.63 -7.62 -5.62
CA SER A 59 10.65 -6.96 -4.32
C SER A 59 10.24 -5.49 -4.48
N PHE A 60 9.20 -5.09 -3.76
CA PHE A 60 8.66 -3.73 -3.77
C PHE A 60 9.14 -2.97 -2.54
N PHE A 61 9.71 -1.79 -2.74
CA PHE A 61 10.22 -0.91 -1.69
C PHE A 61 9.55 0.45 -1.75
N ASP A 62 9.40 1.10 -0.60
CA ASP A 62 9.10 2.52 -0.46
C ASP A 62 10.32 3.21 0.17
N GLY A 63 11.10 3.91 -0.66
CA GLY A 63 12.46 4.32 -0.28
C GLY A 63 13.33 3.10 0.03
N ASP A 64 13.88 3.05 1.24
CA ASP A 64 14.67 1.91 1.75
C ASP A 64 13.83 0.83 2.45
N ASN A 65 12.53 1.07 2.65
CA ASN A 65 11.67 0.14 3.38
C ASN A 65 11.07 -0.93 2.44
N LEU A 66 11.39 -2.19 2.68
CA LEU A 66 10.77 -3.32 1.97
C LEU A 66 9.28 -3.41 2.35
N LEU A 67 8.40 -3.31 1.36
CA LEU A 67 6.96 -3.51 1.53
C LEU A 67 6.63 -5.00 1.51
N ALA A 68 7.00 -5.68 0.42
CA ALA A 68 6.86 -7.12 0.25
C ALA A 68 7.66 -7.61 -0.96
N THR A 69 7.81 -8.93 -1.08
CA THR A 69 8.24 -9.58 -2.33
C THR A 69 7.08 -10.41 -2.85
N ALA A 70 6.73 -10.24 -4.12
CA ALA A 70 5.64 -10.95 -4.78
C ALA A 70 6.18 -11.82 -5.93
N PRO A 71 5.63 -13.03 -6.13
CA PRO A 71 6.04 -13.89 -7.24
C PRO A 71 5.71 -13.24 -8.59
N VAL A 72 6.43 -13.67 -9.62
CA VAL A 72 6.18 -13.29 -11.02
C VAL A 72 5.48 -14.47 -11.71
N SER A 73 4.37 -14.19 -12.38
CA SER A 73 3.68 -15.16 -13.23
C SER A 73 4.46 -15.40 -14.53
N THR A 74 4.18 -16.51 -15.22
CA THR A 74 4.83 -16.86 -16.50
C THR A 74 4.65 -15.79 -17.59
N ASP A 75 3.59 -14.98 -17.50
CA ASP A 75 3.33 -13.82 -18.36
C ASP A 75 4.12 -12.55 -17.98
N GLY A 76 4.97 -12.63 -16.95
CA GLY A 76 5.82 -11.52 -16.49
C GLY A 76 5.15 -10.56 -15.52
N HIS A 77 3.89 -10.78 -15.12
CA HIS A 77 3.19 -9.90 -14.20
C HIS A 77 3.44 -10.27 -12.72
N SER A 78 3.56 -9.24 -11.89
CA SER A 78 3.60 -9.35 -10.43
C SER A 78 2.80 -8.21 -9.81
N SER A 79 1.94 -8.51 -8.84
CA SER A 79 1.02 -7.53 -8.25
C SER A 79 1.09 -7.56 -6.72
N LEU A 80 1.13 -6.37 -6.11
CA LEU A 80 1.12 -6.19 -4.66
C LEU A 80 0.04 -5.19 -4.25
N LEU A 81 -0.82 -5.60 -3.33
CA LEU A 81 -1.79 -4.72 -2.69
C LEU A 81 -1.20 -4.20 -1.36
N THR A 82 -1.03 -2.90 -1.25
CA THR A 82 -0.43 -2.25 -0.07
C THR A 82 -1.17 -0.97 0.32
N GLY A 83 -1.01 -0.49 1.55
CA GLY A 83 -1.60 0.77 2.03
C GLY A 83 -0.52 1.71 2.56
N PHE A 84 -0.68 3.00 2.29
CA PHE A 84 0.22 4.05 2.79
C PHE A 84 -0.41 4.78 3.99
N THR A 85 0.35 4.89 5.09
CA THR A 85 -0.12 5.55 6.33
C THR A 85 0.31 7.00 6.45
N THR A 86 1.37 7.39 5.75
CA THR A 86 1.89 8.76 5.75
C THR A 86 1.45 9.48 4.48
N THR A 87 1.23 10.79 4.59
CA THR A 87 0.98 11.62 3.41
C THR A 87 2.29 12.18 2.87
N GLY A 88 2.32 12.46 1.57
CA GLY A 88 3.50 12.95 0.88
C GLY A 88 3.79 12.14 -0.38
N THR A 89 4.98 12.34 -0.93
CA THR A 89 5.46 11.60 -2.09
C THR A 89 6.19 10.35 -1.63
N HIS A 90 5.76 9.20 -2.13
CA HIS A 90 6.40 7.90 -1.93
C HIS A 90 7.12 7.49 -3.22
N THR A 91 8.37 7.06 -3.09
CA THR A 91 9.20 6.58 -4.21
C THR A 91 9.23 5.07 -4.16
N ILE A 92 8.51 4.45 -5.09
CA ILE A 92 8.35 3.00 -5.14
C ILE A 92 9.40 2.41 -6.08
N THR A 93 10.21 1.48 -5.55
CA THR A 93 11.15 0.69 -6.35
C THR A 93 10.62 -0.73 -6.49
N ALA A 94 10.47 -1.20 -7.71
CA ALA A 94 10.21 -2.60 -8.02
C ALA A 94 11.50 -3.24 -8.53
N ALA A 95 12.07 -4.17 -7.75
CA ALA A 95 13.29 -4.88 -8.09
C ALA A 95 12.95 -6.33 -8.44
N TYR A 96 13.06 -6.69 -9.71
CA TYR A 96 13.02 -8.08 -10.16
C TYR A 96 14.34 -8.76 -9.80
N ASN A 97 14.28 -9.82 -9.00
CA ASN A 97 15.46 -10.49 -8.44
C ASN A 97 16.21 -11.38 -9.43
N GLY A 98 15.66 -11.59 -10.64
CA GLY A 98 16.19 -12.55 -11.60
C GLY A 98 15.82 -14.01 -11.27
N ASP A 99 16.14 -14.88 -12.21
CA ASP A 99 16.05 -16.34 -12.11
C ASP A 99 17.24 -16.97 -12.88
N ASP A 100 17.23 -18.30 -13.06
CA ASP A 100 18.31 -19.03 -13.77
C ASP A 100 18.46 -18.63 -15.26
N SER A 101 17.40 -18.11 -15.86
CA SER A 101 17.26 -17.76 -17.28
C SER A 101 17.20 -16.25 -17.54
N CYS A 102 16.71 -15.45 -16.59
CA CYS A 102 16.56 -13.99 -16.73
C CYS A 102 17.37 -13.22 -15.69
N SER A 103 18.17 -12.26 -16.16
CA SER A 103 18.95 -11.35 -15.30
C SER A 103 18.04 -10.44 -14.47
N ALA A 104 18.51 -10.02 -13.28
CA ALA A 104 17.82 -9.06 -12.43
C ALA A 104 17.63 -7.69 -13.12
N SER A 105 16.53 -7.00 -12.82
CA SER A 105 16.25 -5.65 -13.32
C SER A 105 15.40 -4.85 -12.33
N SER A 106 15.28 -3.54 -12.52
CA SER A 106 14.54 -2.68 -11.57
C SER A 106 13.86 -1.50 -12.25
N ALA A 107 12.76 -1.03 -11.66
CA ALA A 107 12.03 0.16 -12.08
C ALA A 107 11.62 1.01 -10.88
N ILE A 108 11.43 2.31 -11.13
CA ILE A 108 10.99 3.28 -10.11
C ILE A 108 9.71 3.96 -10.59
N THR A 109 8.75 4.14 -9.69
CA THR A 109 7.60 5.01 -9.88
C THR A 109 7.37 5.87 -8.64
N THR A 110 6.62 6.96 -8.79
CA THR A 110 6.28 7.86 -7.68
C THR A 110 4.78 7.93 -7.52
N ILE A 111 4.32 7.85 -6.27
CA ILE A 111 2.92 8.02 -5.92
C ILE A 111 2.78 9.12 -4.86
N THR A 112 1.82 10.02 -5.06
CA THR A 112 1.48 11.05 -4.10
C THR A 112 0.29 10.59 -3.25
N VAL A 113 0.45 10.63 -1.93
CA VAL A 113 -0.56 10.23 -0.95
C VAL A 113 -1.08 11.47 -0.23
N SER A 114 -2.39 11.69 -0.35
CA SER A 114 -3.10 12.83 0.23
C SER A 114 -3.86 12.43 1.49
N GLN A 115 -4.16 13.39 2.38
CA GLN A 115 -5.04 13.13 3.51
C GLN A 115 -6.44 12.78 3.00
N ALA A 116 -7.14 11.89 3.71
CA ALA A 116 -8.56 11.71 3.47
C ALA A 116 -9.26 13.06 3.63
N PRO A 117 -10.22 13.40 2.75
CA PRO A 117 -11.05 14.57 2.96
C PRO A 117 -11.62 14.52 4.38
N ALA A 118 -11.40 15.58 5.16
CA ALA A 118 -12.07 15.69 6.44
C ALA A 118 -13.58 15.55 6.18
N PRO A 119 -14.32 14.81 7.03
CA PRO A 119 -15.78 14.87 6.98
C PRO A 119 -16.17 16.35 6.92
N PRO A 120 -17.16 16.74 6.09
CA PRO A 120 -17.62 18.12 6.09
C PRO A 120 -17.88 18.48 7.54
N ALA A 121 -17.16 19.49 8.03
CA ALA A 121 -17.32 19.94 9.39
C ALA A 121 -18.82 20.16 9.59
N ASN A 122 -19.44 19.34 10.41
CA ASN A 122 -20.71 19.64 11.01
C ASN A 122 -20.46 20.90 11.83
N ASN A 123 -20.60 22.05 11.16
CA ASN A 123 -20.58 23.36 11.77
C ASN A 123 -21.51 23.28 12.99
N PRO A 124 -21.02 23.45 14.24
CA PRO A 124 -21.87 23.39 15.43
C PRO A 124 -22.91 24.52 15.51
N GLY A 125 -23.11 25.31 14.45
CA GLY A 125 -24.05 26.42 14.39
C GLY A 125 -25.46 26.03 13.93
N CYS A 126 -26.15 25.20 14.71
CA CYS A 126 -27.58 24.87 14.62
C CYS A 126 -28.02 23.86 13.55
N LEU A 127 -28.26 22.62 13.99
CA LEU A 127 -29.38 21.83 13.45
C LEU A 127 -30.58 21.74 14.40
N LEU A 128 -30.46 22.16 15.69
CA LEU A 128 -31.62 22.35 16.58
C LEU A 128 -31.35 23.17 17.88
N CYS A 129 -30.15 23.72 18.11
CA CYS A 129 -29.78 24.32 19.41
C CYS A 129 -30.45 25.68 19.74
N GLY A 130 -31.44 26.12 18.96
CA GLY A 130 -32.08 27.42 19.11
C GLY A 130 -33.49 27.42 19.71
N LEU A 131 -34.09 26.30 20.10
CA LEU A 131 -35.46 26.32 20.65
C LEU A 131 -35.78 25.41 21.83
N ILE A 132 -34.93 24.44 22.22
CA ILE A 132 -35.18 23.65 23.42
C ILE A 132 -33.88 23.31 24.17
N ASP A 133 -33.68 24.01 25.28
CA ASP A 133 -32.77 23.63 26.34
C ASP A 133 -33.33 22.36 27.01
N PHE A 134 -32.80 21.18 26.64
CA PHE A 134 -33.04 19.94 27.38
C PHE A 134 -31.77 19.63 28.17
N HIS A 135 -31.63 20.24 29.34
CA HIS A 135 -30.72 19.74 30.37
C HIS A 135 -31.26 18.39 30.86
N VAL A 136 -30.61 17.29 30.43
CA VAL A 136 -30.74 15.99 31.08
C VAL A 136 -30.05 16.11 32.44
N GLY A 137 -30.78 16.52 33.48
CA GLY A 137 -30.17 16.79 34.78
C GLY A 137 -31.11 16.91 35.98
N ASP A 138 -32.30 17.50 35.84
CA ASP A 138 -33.26 17.63 36.95
C ASP A 138 -34.70 17.40 36.46
N ILE A 139 -35.13 16.14 36.37
CA ILE A 139 -36.55 15.82 36.24
C ILE A 139 -37.11 15.70 37.66
N HIS A 140 -37.69 16.79 38.18
CA HIS A 140 -38.57 16.72 39.34
C HIS A 140 -39.98 16.34 38.86
N ASN A 141 -40.31 15.05 38.99
CA ASN A 141 -41.64 14.52 38.70
C ASN A 141 -42.58 14.78 39.88
N GLU A 142 -43.21 15.95 39.90
CA GLU A 142 -44.32 16.25 40.81
C GLU A 142 -45.63 15.82 40.13
N VAL A 143 -46.19 14.66 40.51
CA VAL A 143 -47.53 14.23 40.07
C VAL A 143 -48.55 14.83 41.03
N ASN A 144 -49.14 15.98 40.68
CA ASN A 144 -50.26 16.53 41.44
C ASN A 144 -51.56 15.81 41.06
N VAL A 145 -51.95 14.81 41.87
CA VAL A 145 -53.28 14.19 41.81
C VAL A 145 -54.20 14.95 42.76
N ASP A 146 -54.78 16.06 42.31
CA ASP A 146 -56.06 16.51 42.85
C ASP A 146 -57.10 16.50 41.74
N SER A 147 -57.93 15.47 41.80
CA SER A 147 -59.26 15.46 41.20
C SER A 147 -59.98 16.72 41.71
N HIS A 148 -60.78 17.47 40.96
CA HIS A 148 -62.25 17.31 40.95
C HIS A 148 -62.86 18.29 39.91
N ASN A 149 -63.44 17.71 38.86
CA ASN A 149 -64.74 18.08 38.29
C ASN A 149 -64.95 19.41 37.50
N VAL A 150 -64.94 19.26 36.17
CA VAL A 150 -65.84 19.79 35.11
C VAL A 150 -66.87 20.92 35.43
N THR A 151 -66.93 21.93 34.52
CA THR A 151 -68.11 22.75 34.06
C THR A 151 -68.26 24.19 34.59
N ARG A 152 -68.28 25.24 33.71
CA ARG A 152 -69.48 26.03 33.25
C ARG A 152 -69.19 27.49 32.76
N ILE A 153 -69.54 27.75 31.48
CA ILE A 153 -70.15 28.93 30.80
C ILE A 153 -69.86 30.37 31.31
N HIS A 154 -69.36 31.24 30.41
CA HIS A 154 -69.37 32.71 30.54
C HIS A 154 -70.72 33.29 30.10
N LYS A 155 -71.22 34.27 30.86
CA LYS A 155 -72.43 35.07 30.61
C LYS A 155 -72.23 36.07 29.47
#